data_AF-A0A136I2S3-F1
#
_entry.id   AF-A0A136I2S3-F1
#
_cell.length_a   1.000
_cell.length_b   1.000
_cell.length_c   1.000
_cell.angle_alpha   90.00
_cell.angle_beta   90.00
_cell.angle_gamma   90.00
#
_symmetry.space_group_name_H-M   'P 1'
#
loop_
_entity.id
_entity.type
_entity.pdbx_description
1 polymer ?
#
loop_
_entity_poly.entity_id
_entity_poly.type
_entity_poly.pdbx_seq_one_letter_code
_entity_poly.pdbx_strand_id
1 'polypeptide(L)'
;MYLSKVVVKSRDTYEQHQAVWKLFPNTPDRKRDHLFRVEEQTNKGCELLLQSATKPTSCEQAQVLITKEFVPKVALDSSYKFKLLAYPTKCLSESKKVIEIKEPDEQVEWLQRKLAGANVQVTAMDTLLARSKKSFNSRFVLFEGILHVLDVASIEHALVMGIGRKKHAGAGLLSLARLM
;
A
#
# COMPACT_ATOMS: atom_id res chain seq x y z
N MET A 1 -13.29 -2.37 -9.06
CA MET A 1 -11.91 -2.86 -8.77
C MET A 1 -12.02 -4.19 -8.05
N TYR A 2 -10.92 -4.85 -7.75
CA TYR A 2 -10.87 -6.12 -7.04
C TYR A 2 -9.93 -6.02 -5.84
N LEU A 3 -10.35 -6.65 -4.74
CA LEU A 3 -9.48 -6.97 -3.61
C LEU A 3 -9.29 -8.48 -3.56
N SER A 4 -8.04 -8.91 -3.50
CA SER A 4 -7.67 -10.32 -3.53
C SER A 4 -6.67 -10.65 -2.43
N LYS A 5 -6.82 -11.85 -1.86
CA LYS A 5 -5.79 -12.45 -1.02
C LYS A 5 -4.93 -13.35 -1.89
N VAL A 6 -3.63 -13.11 -1.92
CA VAL A 6 -2.68 -13.81 -2.78
C VAL A 6 -1.54 -14.37 -1.95
N VAL A 7 -1.06 -15.56 -2.29
CA VAL A 7 0.17 -16.13 -1.71
C VAL A 7 1.25 -16.13 -2.77
N VAL A 8 2.42 -15.61 -2.43
CA VAL A 8 3.62 -15.64 -3.28
C VAL A 8 4.72 -16.44 -2.60
N LYS A 9 5.51 -17.19 -3.36
CA LYS A 9 6.55 -18.08 -2.80
C LYS A 9 7.75 -17.32 -2.24
N SER A 10 8.02 -16.11 -2.73
CA SER A 10 9.23 -15.34 -2.40
C SER A 10 9.02 -14.29 -1.31
N ARG A 11 10.07 -14.08 -0.51
CA ARG A 11 10.19 -13.02 0.50
C ARG A 11 10.89 -11.77 -0.02
N ASP A 12 11.43 -11.82 -1.23
CA ASP A 12 12.13 -10.68 -1.83
C ASP A 12 11.13 -9.73 -2.50
N THR A 13 11.21 -8.44 -2.20
CA THR A 13 10.30 -7.41 -2.72
C THR A 13 10.26 -7.33 -4.25
N TYR A 14 11.38 -7.57 -4.93
CA TYR A 14 11.44 -7.54 -6.38
C TYR A 14 10.81 -8.80 -6.99
N GLU A 15 11.08 -9.97 -6.43
CA GLU A 15 10.43 -11.22 -6.85
C GLU A 15 8.92 -11.20 -6.57
N GLN A 16 8.50 -10.62 -5.44
CA GLN A 16 7.09 -10.37 -5.13
C GLN A 16 6.43 -9.48 -6.19
N HIS A 17 7.08 -8.36 -6.55
CA HIS A 17 6.60 -7.49 -7.61
C HIS A 17 6.44 -8.24 -8.94
N GLN A 18 7.43 -9.04 -9.34
CA GLN A 18 7.36 -9.83 -10.56
C GLN A 18 6.23 -10.87 -10.51
N ALA A 19 6.04 -11.53 -9.37
CA ALA A 19 4.98 -12.51 -9.17
C ALA A 19 3.59 -11.86 -9.26
N VAL A 20 3.39 -10.69 -8.63
CA VAL A 20 2.14 -9.91 -8.71
C VAL A 20 1.88 -9.47 -10.15
N TRP A 21 2.91 -9.02 -10.89
CA TRP A 21 2.75 -8.63 -12.29
C TRP A 21 2.26 -9.78 -13.18
N LYS A 22 2.73 -11.00 -12.92
CA LYS A 22 2.34 -12.22 -13.65
C LYS A 22 0.90 -12.66 -13.40
N LEU A 23 0.21 -12.13 -12.39
CA LEU A 23 -1.21 -12.40 -12.17
C LEU A 23 -2.12 -11.81 -13.25
N PHE A 24 -1.57 -10.99 -14.14
CA PHE A 24 -2.29 -10.23 -15.14
C PHE A 24 -1.78 -10.52 -16.56
N PRO A 25 -2.06 -11.71 -17.11
CA PRO A 25 -1.65 -12.06 -18.47
C PRO A 25 -2.34 -11.16 -19.53
N ASN A 26 -1.76 -11.11 -20.73
CA ASN A 26 -2.32 -10.47 -21.93
C ASN A 26 -2.51 -8.94 -21.87
N THR A 27 -1.66 -8.24 -21.12
CA THR A 27 -1.71 -6.77 -21.03
C THR A 27 -0.31 -6.14 -21.22
N PRO A 28 0.25 -6.17 -22.45
CA PRO A 28 1.62 -5.72 -22.74
C PRO A 28 1.84 -4.22 -22.49
N ASP A 29 0.84 -3.37 -22.79
CA ASP A 29 0.92 -1.91 -22.57
C ASP A 29 0.36 -1.46 -21.19
N ARG A 30 0.29 -2.39 -20.23
CA ARG A 30 -0.32 -2.12 -18.93
C ARG A 30 0.53 -1.16 -18.11
N LYS A 31 -0.04 0.02 -17.84
CA LYS A 31 0.42 0.87 -16.73
C LYS A 31 0.04 0.20 -15.41
N ARG A 32 0.93 0.24 -14.41
CA ARG A 32 0.69 -0.37 -13.09
C ARG A 32 -0.57 0.23 -12.46
N ASP A 33 -1.60 -0.60 -12.36
CA ASP A 33 -2.94 -0.33 -11.85
C ASP A 33 -3.30 -1.26 -10.67
N HIS A 34 -2.26 -1.78 -10.01
CA HIS A 34 -2.37 -2.58 -8.81
C HIS A 34 -1.50 -2.05 -7.68
N LEU A 35 -1.95 -2.30 -6.46
CA LEU A 35 -1.28 -2.02 -5.20
C LEU A 35 -1.31 -3.30 -4.37
N PHE A 36 -0.25 -3.60 -3.64
CA PHE A 36 -0.25 -4.72 -2.73
C PHE A 36 0.44 -4.34 -1.42
N ARG A 37 0.14 -5.10 -0.36
CA ARG A 37 0.82 -5.04 0.92
C ARG A 37 1.04 -6.47 1.43
N VAL A 38 2.23 -6.73 1.96
CA VAL A 38 2.52 -8.00 2.65
C VAL A 38 1.82 -7.96 4.01
N GLU A 39 0.93 -8.91 4.27
CA GLU A 39 0.27 -9.04 5.59
C GLU A 39 1.02 -10.01 6.49
N GLU A 40 1.45 -11.15 5.95
CA GLU A 40 2.10 -12.20 6.74
C GLU A 40 3.22 -12.89 5.94
N GLN A 41 4.28 -13.29 6.64
CA GLN A 41 5.36 -14.09 6.08
C GLN A 41 5.37 -15.45 6.77
N THR A 42 4.97 -16.49 6.05
CA THR A 42 4.91 -17.86 6.56
C THR A 42 6.06 -18.69 6.00
N ASN A 43 6.18 -19.95 6.45
CA ASN A 43 7.10 -20.93 5.86
C ASN A 43 6.72 -21.34 4.43
N LYS A 44 5.46 -21.17 4.04
CA LYS A 44 4.94 -21.55 2.72
C LYS A 44 5.01 -20.41 1.69
N GLY A 45 5.33 -19.18 2.13
CA GLY A 45 5.39 -17.99 1.29
C GLY A 45 4.95 -16.73 2.03
N CYS A 46 4.73 -15.65 1.29
CA CYS A 46 4.19 -14.40 1.79
C CYS A 46 2.73 -14.25 1.39
N GLU A 47 1.87 -13.92 2.36
CA GLU A 47 0.49 -13.55 2.11
C GLU A 47 0.41 -12.05 1.80
N LEU A 48 -0.24 -11.73 0.69
CA LEU A 48 -0.43 -10.38 0.19
C LEU A 48 -1.91 -10.03 0.17
N LEU A 49 -2.22 -8.81 0.59
CA LEU A 49 -3.44 -8.13 0.20
C LEU A 49 -3.18 -7.38 -1.10
N LEU A 50 -3.93 -7.70 -2.16
CA LEU A 50 -3.81 -7.12 -3.49
C LEU A 50 -5.07 -6.32 -3.85
N GLN A 51 -4.89 -5.08 -4.27
CA GLN A 51 -5.90 -4.25 -4.91
C GLN A 51 -5.55 -4.08 -6.37
N SER A 52 -6.50 -4.30 -7.28
CA SER A 52 -6.25 -4.21 -8.72
C SER A 52 -7.48 -3.77 -9.51
N ALA A 53 -7.29 -3.11 -10.64
CA ALA A 53 -8.41 -2.74 -11.52
C ALA A 53 -8.97 -3.96 -12.29
N THR A 54 -8.11 -4.90 -12.69
CA THR A 54 -8.48 -6.15 -13.36
C THR A 54 -8.51 -7.30 -12.38
N LYS A 55 -9.36 -8.31 -12.63
CA LYS A 55 -9.39 -9.53 -11.83
C LYS A 55 -8.06 -10.30 -12.00
N PRO A 56 -7.33 -10.65 -10.91
CA PRO A 56 -6.10 -11.42 -11.01
C PRO A 56 -6.38 -12.90 -11.28
N THR A 57 -5.46 -13.55 -11.99
CA THR A 57 -5.49 -14.99 -12.27
C THR A 57 -4.24 -15.66 -11.70
N SER A 58 -4.40 -16.79 -11.02
CA SER A 58 -3.28 -17.56 -10.45
C SER A 58 -2.26 -17.97 -11.52
N CYS A 59 -0.99 -18.01 -11.11
CA CYS A 59 0.13 -18.48 -11.93
C CYS A 59 1.08 -19.34 -11.07
N GLU A 60 2.16 -19.85 -11.68
CA GLU A 60 3.12 -20.73 -11.01
C GLU A 60 3.82 -20.08 -9.80
N GLN A 61 4.02 -18.76 -9.84
CA GLN A 61 4.72 -17.99 -8.81
C GLN A 61 3.80 -17.33 -7.77
N ALA A 62 2.51 -17.18 -8.08
CA ALA A 62 1.53 -16.49 -7.24
C ALA A 62 0.16 -17.17 -7.33
N GLN A 63 -0.42 -17.52 -6.18
CA GLN A 63 -1.72 -18.16 -6.09
C GLN A 63 -2.75 -17.20 -5.51
N VAL A 64 -3.84 -16.97 -6.26
CA VAL A 64 -4.99 -16.21 -5.77
C VAL A 64 -5.87 -17.14 -4.93
N LEU A 65 -6.04 -16.82 -3.65
CA LEU A 65 -6.88 -17.60 -2.73
C LEU A 65 -8.34 -17.17 -2.78
N ILE A 66 -8.57 -15.86 -2.72
CA ILE A 66 -9.89 -15.23 -2.71
C ILE A 66 -9.81 -13.95 -3.53
N THR A 67 -10.89 -13.64 -4.24
CA THR A 67 -11.08 -12.35 -4.90
C THR A 67 -12.50 -11.87 -4.66
N LYS A 68 -12.64 -10.60 -4.26
CA LYS A 68 -13.92 -9.91 -4.14
C LYS A 68 -13.92 -8.65 -4.98
N GLU A 69 -15.08 -8.27 -5.47
CA GLU A 69 -15.27 -6.95 -6.03
C GLU A 69 -15.13 -5.90 -4.92
N PHE A 70 -14.47 -4.81 -5.27
CA PHE A 70 -14.22 -3.69 -4.40
C PHE A 70 -14.60 -2.40 -5.10
N VAL A 71 -15.50 -1.67 -4.45
CA VAL A 71 -15.88 -0.32 -4.82
C VAL A 71 -15.42 0.59 -3.68
N PRO A 72 -14.46 1.50 -3.92
CA PRO A 72 -13.99 2.44 -2.91
C PRO A 72 -15.09 3.47 -2.68
N LYS A 73 -15.94 3.22 -1.69
CA LYS A 73 -16.98 4.15 -1.24
C LYS A 73 -16.67 4.56 0.18
N VAL A 74 -16.44 5.85 0.39
CA VAL A 74 -16.33 6.43 1.74
C VAL A 74 -17.47 7.42 1.97
N ALA A 75 -17.90 7.54 3.22
CA ALA A 75 -18.93 8.47 3.62
C ALA A 75 -18.29 9.72 4.22
N LEU A 76 -18.85 10.88 3.87
CA LEU A 76 -18.51 12.15 4.51
C LEU A 76 -18.81 12.08 6.02
N ASP A 77 -18.02 12.79 6.82
CA ASP A 77 -18.15 12.88 8.28
C ASP A 77 -18.18 11.52 8.99
N SER A 78 -17.59 10.50 8.36
CA SER A 78 -17.51 9.15 8.91
C SER A 78 -16.08 8.81 9.32
N SER A 79 -15.96 8.02 10.38
CA SER A 79 -14.68 7.59 10.93
C SER A 79 -14.35 6.17 10.48
N TYR A 80 -13.08 5.94 10.14
CA TYR A 80 -12.56 4.66 9.66
C TYR A 80 -11.28 4.32 10.41
N LYS A 81 -11.11 3.06 10.79
CA LYS A 81 -9.78 2.52 11.05
C LYS A 81 -9.02 2.45 9.74
N PHE A 82 -7.75 2.83 9.76
CA PHE A 82 -6.88 2.71 8.59
C PHE A 82 -5.62 1.89 8.90
N LYS A 83 -5.11 1.25 7.85
CA LYS A 83 -3.79 0.62 7.82
C LYS A 83 -3.08 1.00 6.53
N LEU A 84 -1.85 1.49 6.64
CA LEU A 84 -1.03 1.91 5.50
C LEU A 84 0.44 1.57 5.75
N LEU A 85 1.02 0.74 4.89
CA LEU A 85 2.47 0.61 4.79
C LEU A 85 2.99 1.61 3.76
N ALA A 86 3.89 2.52 4.14
CA ALA A 86 4.39 3.56 3.26
C ALA A 86 5.91 3.71 3.31
N TYR A 87 6.46 4.43 2.33
CA TYR A 87 7.84 4.92 2.33
C TYR A 87 7.83 6.45 2.46
N PRO A 88 7.84 7.00 3.69
CA PRO A 88 7.83 8.45 3.91
C PRO A 88 9.08 9.11 3.36
N THR A 89 8.90 10.13 2.52
CA THR A 89 10.00 10.85 1.89
C THR A 89 9.74 12.34 1.82
N LYS A 90 10.79 13.15 1.97
CA LYS A 90 10.78 14.60 1.72
C LYS A 90 11.76 14.97 0.61
N CYS A 91 11.46 16.05 -0.11
CA CYS A 91 12.37 16.63 -1.10
C CYS A 91 13.13 17.77 -0.42
N LEU A 92 14.47 17.74 -0.48
CA LEU A 92 15.29 18.83 0.00
C LEU A 92 15.24 19.99 -1.01
N SER A 93 14.93 21.19 -0.54
CA SER A 93 14.82 22.40 -1.38
C SER A 93 16.12 22.73 -2.10
N GLU A 94 17.25 22.62 -1.41
CA GLU A 94 18.58 23.01 -1.93
C GLU A 94 19.09 22.11 -3.06
N SER A 95 18.83 20.80 -2.98
CA SER A 95 19.40 19.81 -3.92
C SER A 95 18.35 19.13 -4.81
N LYS A 96 17.06 19.43 -4.61
CA LYS A 96 15.91 18.67 -5.17
C LYS A 96 16.01 17.15 -4.95
N LYS A 97 16.84 16.72 -3.99
CA LYS A 97 17.08 15.32 -3.68
C LYS A 97 15.97 14.81 -2.78
N VAL A 98 15.44 13.64 -3.13
CA VAL A 98 14.42 12.96 -2.32
C VAL A 98 15.12 12.08 -1.29
N ILE A 99 14.81 12.30 -0.02
CA ILE A 99 15.36 11.55 1.11
C ILE A 99 14.23 10.92 1.93
N GLU A 100 14.58 9.86 2.65
CA GLU A 100 13.71 9.20 3.64
C GLU A 100 13.49 10.11 4.85
N ILE A 101 12.28 10.14 5.37
CA ILE A 101 11.96 10.80 6.64
C ILE A 101 12.19 9.79 7.77
N LYS A 102 13.10 10.11 8.70
CA LYS A 102 13.48 9.24 9.82
C LYS A 102 12.74 9.56 11.11
N GLU A 103 12.46 10.82 11.36
CA GLU A 103 11.84 11.28 12.60
C GLU A 103 10.35 10.88 12.65
N PRO A 104 9.88 10.22 13.73
CA PRO A 104 8.50 9.80 13.89
C PRO A 104 7.47 10.92 13.68
N ASP A 105 7.69 12.11 14.25
CA ASP A 105 6.74 13.21 14.17
C ASP A 105 6.63 13.73 12.72
N GLU A 106 7.76 13.87 12.02
CA GLU A 106 7.77 14.23 10.60
C GLU A 106 7.09 13.14 9.71
N GLN A 107 7.15 11.86 10.11
CA GLN A 107 6.45 10.78 9.41
C GLN A 107 4.93 10.90 9.55
N VAL A 108 4.45 11.29 10.74
CA VAL A 108 3.03 11.57 11.00
C VAL A 108 2.57 12.81 10.23
N GLU A 109 3.35 13.89 10.25
CA GLU A 109 3.07 15.09 9.43
C GLU A 109 3.02 14.75 7.93
N TRP A 110 3.96 13.92 7.46
CA TRP A 110 3.95 13.43 6.09
C TRP A 110 2.66 12.68 5.76
N LEU A 111 2.19 11.81 6.67
CA LEU A 111 0.94 11.06 6.50
C LEU A 111 -0.26 12.01 6.45
N GLN A 112 -0.36 12.94 7.39
CA GLN A 112 -1.43 13.93 7.46
C GLN A 112 -1.52 14.77 6.19
N ARG A 113 -0.37 15.24 5.66
CA ARG A 113 -0.35 15.94 4.36
C ARG A 113 -0.80 15.06 3.19
N LYS A 114 -0.49 13.76 3.21
CA LYS A 114 -0.93 12.82 2.16
C LYS A 114 -2.41 12.47 2.26
N LEU A 115 -3.00 12.66 3.42
CA LEU A 115 -4.40 12.42 3.72
C LEU A 115 -5.12 13.73 4.08
N ALA A 116 -4.77 14.85 3.44
CA ALA A 116 -5.32 16.17 3.77
C ALA A 116 -6.86 16.26 3.68
N GLY A 117 -7.53 15.33 2.99
CA GLY A 117 -8.99 15.18 2.99
C GLY A 117 -9.57 14.47 4.22
N ALA A 118 -8.78 14.24 5.27
CA ALA A 118 -9.23 13.63 6.51
C ALA A 118 -8.44 14.13 7.73
N ASN A 119 -9.09 14.15 8.89
CA ASN A 119 -8.40 14.26 10.16
C ASN A 119 -7.82 12.90 10.53
N VAL A 120 -6.49 12.81 10.63
CA VAL A 120 -5.78 11.54 10.86
C VAL A 120 -5.19 11.50 12.26
N GLN A 121 -5.60 10.49 13.02
CA GLN A 121 -5.02 10.15 14.31
C GLN A 121 -4.30 8.80 14.20
N VAL A 122 -2.98 8.82 14.36
CA VAL A 122 -2.16 7.60 14.38
C VAL A 122 -2.25 6.97 15.77
N THR A 123 -2.65 5.69 15.83
CA THR A 123 -2.74 4.93 17.09
C THR A 123 -1.57 3.97 17.26
N ALA A 124 -0.96 3.53 16.16
CA ALA A 124 0.24 2.71 16.19
C ALA A 124 1.12 2.99 14.97
N MET A 125 2.42 2.84 15.16
CA MET A 125 3.40 2.99 14.10
C MET A 125 4.53 1.99 14.29
N ASP A 126 4.87 1.25 13.24
CA ASP A 126 5.96 0.28 13.24
C ASP A 126 6.88 0.45 12.03
N THR A 127 8.15 0.15 12.20
CA THR A 127 9.18 0.28 11.18
C THR A 127 9.53 -1.08 10.59
N LEU A 128 9.21 -1.29 9.32
CA LEU A 128 9.49 -2.53 8.60
C LEU A 128 10.66 -2.37 7.64
N LEU A 129 11.69 -3.18 7.81
CA LEU A 129 12.79 -3.29 6.86
C LEU A 129 12.41 -4.31 5.77
N ALA A 130 12.14 -3.82 4.56
CA ALA A 130 11.93 -4.72 3.43
C ALA A 130 13.27 -5.09 2.79
N ARG A 131 13.52 -6.40 2.68
CA ARG A 131 14.70 -6.93 1.98
C ARG A 131 14.50 -6.86 0.47
N SER A 132 15.55 -6.43 -0.22
CA SER A 132 15.63 -6.45 -1.68
C SER A 132 17.00 -6.93 -2.11
N LYS A 133 17.05 -7.94 -2.99
CA LYS A 133 18.29 -8.42 -3.62
C LYS A 133 18.89 -7.39 -4.59
N LYS A 134 18.08 -6.43 -5.09
CA LYS A 134 18.49 -5.45 -6.12
C LYS A 134 18.69 -4.02 -5.60
N SER A 135 18.37 -3.73 -4.34
CA SER A 135 18.41 -2.36 -3.78
C SER A 135 18.77 -2.37 -2.30
N PHE A 136 19.31 -1.25 -1.81
CA PHE A 136 19.49 -1.02 -0.38
C PHE A 136 18.17 -1.23 0.38
N ASN A 137 18.26 -1.86 1.56
CA ASN A 137 17.11 -2.11 2.43
C ASN A 137 16.41 -0.78 2.71
N SER A 138 15.14 -0.71 2.37
CA SER A 138 14.34 0.50 2.54
C SER A 138 13.51 0.36 3.80
N ARG A 139 13.48 1.43 4.59
CA ARG A 139 12.70 1.50 5.80
C ARG A 139 11.29 1.95 5.48
N PHE A 140 10.36 1.03 5.55
CA PHE A 140 8.94 1.32 5.43
C PHE A 140 8.36 1.58 6.81
N VAL A 141 7.27 2.34 6.84
CA VAL A 141 6.55 2.67 8.07
C VAL A 141 5.12 2.17 7.91
N LEU A 142 4.71 1.29 8.82
CA LEU A 142 3.34 0.82 8.95
C LEU A 142 2.61 1.77 9.88
N PHE A 143 1.66 2.52 9.34
CA PHE A 143 0.77 3.38 10.09
C PHE A 143 -0.57 2.69 10.30
N GLU A 144 -1.04 2.71 11.54
CA GLU A 144 -2.39 2.30 11.91
C GLU A 144 -3.03 3.40 12.75
N GLY A 145 -4.34 3.58 12.59
CA GLY A 145 -5.01 4.67 13.25
C GLY A 145 -6.46 4.81 12.87
N ILE A 146 -7.00 5.99 13.18
CA ILE A 146 -8.35 6.41 12.82
C ILE A 146 -8.22 7.61 11.90
N LEU A 147 -9.00 7.63 10.82
CA LEU A 147 -9.22 8.81 10.02
C LEU A 147 -10.69 9.19 10.02
N HIS A 148 -10.96 10.49 10.05
CA HIS A 148 -12.31 11.05 9.92
C HIS A 148 -12.38 11.84 8.61
N VAL A 149 -13.31 11.46 7.74
CA VAL A 149 -13.36 11.94 6.35
C VAL A 149 -13.95 13.34 6.27
N LEU A 150 -13.18 14.28 5.70
CA LEU A 150 -13.59 15.66 5.42
C LEU A 150 -13.83 15.90 3.93
N ASP A 151 -13.14 15.15 3.07
CA ASP A 151 -13.30 15.20 1.61
C ASP A 151 -13.29 13.77 1.05
N VAL A 152 -14.47 13.32 0.63
CA VAL A 152 -14.70 11.98 0.06
C VAL A 152 -13.83 11.76 -1.18
N ALA A 153 -13.77 12.73 -2.10
CA ALA A 153 -13.08 12.57 -3.37
C ALA A 153 -11.57 12.40 -3.18
N SER A 154 -10.96 13.19 -2.28
CA SER A 154 -9.55 13.06 -1.94
C SER A 154 -9.21 11.69 -1.32
N ILE A 155 -10.08 11.16 -0.45
CA ILE A 155 -9.85 9.86 0.20
C ILE A 155 -10.09 8.70 -0.76
N GLU A 156 -11.12 8.75 -1.62
CA GLU A 156 -11.32 7.74 -2.67
C GLU A 156 -10.18 7.74 -3.67
N HIS A 157 -9.66 8.91 -4.04
CA HIS A 157 -8.46 9.01 -4.87
C HIS A 157 -7.24 8.35 -4.20
N ALA A 158 -7.03 8.60 -2.91
CA ALA A 158 -5.94 7.98 -2.14
C ALA A 158 -6.08 6.45 -2.03
N LEU A 159 -7.31 5.96 -1.85
CA LEU A 159 -7.63 4.52 -1.86
C LEU A 159 -7.26 3.87 -3.20
N VAL A 160 -7.63 4.48 -4.32
CA VAL A 160 -7.44 3.90 -5.65
C VAL A 160 -6.00 4.01 -6.11
N MET A 161 -5.42 5.22 -6.01
CA MET A 161 -4.10 5.51 -6.56
C MET A 161 -2.99 5.05 -5.63
N GLY A 162 -3.27 4.93 -4.33
CA GLY A 162 -2.30 4.61 -3.29
C GLY A 162 -1.41 5.79 -2.91
N ILE A 163 -0.78 5.69 -1.75
CA ILE A 163 -0.06 6.80 -1.11
C ILE A 163 1.46 6.62 -1.22
N GLY A 164 2.16 7.68 -1.59
CA GLY A 164 3.63 7.73 -1.49
C GLY A 164 4.39 6.97 -2.58
N ARG A 165 5.68 6.71 -2.32
CA ARG A 165 6.64 6.08 -3.23
C ARG A 165 6.70 4.57 -2.99
N LYS A 166 7.49 3.87 -3.83
CA LYS A 166 7.78 2.43 -3.70
C LYS A 166 6.54 1.50 -3.69
N LYS A 167 5.49 1.87 -4.43
CA LYS A 167 4.28 1.05 -4.60
C LYS A 167 4.55 -0.34 -5.18
N HIS A 168 5.58 -0.47 -6.01
CA HIS A 168 6.03 -1.76 -6.53
C HIS A 168 6.62 -2.68 -5.45
N ALA A 169 7.05 -2.16 -4.31
CA ALA A 169 7.68 -2.90 -3.22
C ALA A 169 6.71 -3.19 -2.05
N GLY A 170 5.40 -3.17 -2.31
CA GLY A 170 4.38 -3.50 -1.29
C GLY A 170 3.91 -2.34 -0.43
N ALA A 171 4.20 -1.09 -0.83
CA ALA A 171 3.78 0.12 -0.12
C ALA A 171 2.62 0.84 -0.82
N GLY A 172 1.99 1.76 -0.08
CA GLY A 172 1.01 2.70 -0.60
C GLY A 172 -0.42 2.19 -0.67
N LEU A 173 -0.69 0.92 -0.34
CA LEU A 173 -2.04 0.41 -0.19
C LEU A 173 -2.66 0.93 1.11
N LEU A 174 -3.62 1.87 0.99
CA LEU A 174 -4.46 2.32 2.08
C LEU A 174 -5.63 1.33 2.26
N SER A 175 -5.81 0.81 3.46
CA SER A 175 -6.96 -0.03 3.81
C SER A 175 -7.81 0.69 4.83
N LEU A 176 -9.13 0.71 4.61
CA LEU A 176 -10.10 1.32 5.52
C LEU A 176 -11.15 0.30 6.00
N ALA A 177 -11.52 0.42 7.27
CA ALA A 177 -12.63 -0.31 7.87
C ALA A 177 -13.50 0.68 8.66
N ARG A 178 -14.79 0.75 8.32
CA ARG A 178 -15.73 1.71 8.92
C ARG A 178 -15.86 1.46 10.42
N LEU A 179 -15.78 2.52 11.22
CA LEU A 179 -16.22 2.52 12.61
C LEU A 179 -17.74 2.74 12.59
N MET A 180 -18.45 1.90 13.35
CA MET A 180 -19.93 1.89 13.40
C MET A 180 -20.53 3.28 13.53
#